data_AF-A0A2P6FAQ7-F1
#
_entry.id   AF-A0A2P6FAQ7-F1
#
_cell.length_a   1.000
_cell.length_b   1.000
_cell.length_c   1.000
_cell.angle_alpha   90.00
_cell.angle_beta   90.00
_cell.angle_gamma   90.00
#
_symmetry.space_group_name_H-M   'P 1'
#
loop_
_entity.id
_entity.type
_entity.pdbx_description
1 polymer ?
#
loop_
_entity_poly.entity_id
_entity_poly.type
_entity_poly.pdbx_seq_one_letter_code
_entity_poly.pdbx_strand_id
1 'polypeptide(L)'
;MVVESTIDESISILRGLKERFETFHGVKIHDNALVAAVNLSSRYITDRFLPDKAIDLIDEASATIKTEIASVPTELDNLNRRVVQLEIEKAALQKETDKASNERLVDIANELKPLKTKQEKLEIQWNSEKESITKLKNLKSEVEQLKKELEQTQLRGDFNRAGEIQYALLPKLEQQLHEQEKSVSESHLLKEDVTEREIAAIVGKWKGIPVDRLVETEKAKLLNLNKILCRRVRGQNEAIQAVSDAIIRSRSGIKDPNKPIGSFLFLGPTGVGKIEVARSLAYVLFNSEKQMVRLDMSEYMEKHSVSKLIGAPPGYVGHEQGGN
;
A
#
# COMPACT_ATOMS: atom_id res chain seq x y z
N MET A 1 -17.14 11.46 24.30
CA MET A 1 -16.80 10.37 23.35
C MET A 1 -15.76 10.92 22.39
N VAL A 2 -14.68 10.18 22.14
CA VAL A 2 -13.68 10.56 21.14
C VAL A 2 -14.22 10.12 19.78
N VAL A 3 -14.31 11.05 18.83
CA VAL A 3 -14.84 10.80 17.48
C VAL A 3 -13.71 10.29 16.59
N GLU A 4 -14.03 9.44 15.61
CA GLU A 4 -13.08 9.01 14.57
C GLU A 4 -12.48 10.22 13.86
N SER A 5 -11.17 10.20 13.60
CA SER A 5 -10.49 11.28 12.90
C SER A 5 -10.91 11.36 11.44
N THR A 6 -11.04 12.58 10.93
CA THR A 6 -11.26 12.81 9.51
C THR A 6 -10.07 12.35 8.66
N ILE A 7 -10.26 12.24 7.35
CA ILE A 7 -9.18 11.85 6.41
C ILE A 7 -8.00 12.82 6.54
N ASP A 8 -8.25 14.13 6.54
CA ASP A 8 -7.20 15.17 6.59
C ASP A 8 -6.47 15.20 7.94
N GLU A 9 -7.20 15.01 9.04
CA GLU A 9 -6.60 14.87 10.38
C GLU A 9 -5.73 13.62 10.45
N SER A 10 -6.18 12.49 9.90
CA SER A 10 -5.44 11.24 9.90
C SER A 10 -4.15 11.35 9.09
N ILE A 11 -4.17 12.04 7.95
CA ILE A 11 -2.96 12.34 7.16
C ILE A 11 -2.00 13.20 7.99
N SER A 12 -2.52 14.21 8.68
CA SER A 12 -1.70 15.10 9.52
C SER A 12 -1.05 14.34 10.70
N ILE A 13 -1.80 13.42 11.33
CA ILE A 13 -1.29 12.52 12.37
C ILE A 13 -0.17 11.63 11.81
N LEU A 14 -0.38 10.99 10.65
CA LEU A 14 0.64 10.15 10.03
C LEU A 14 1.90 10.95 9.65
N ARG A 15 1.76 12.18 9.16
CA ARG A 15 2.90 13.06 8.88
C ARG A 15 3.71 13.38 10.14
N GLY A 16 3.04 13.59 11.27
CA GLY A 16 3.70 13.78 12.57
C GLY A 16 4.40 12.51 13.09
N LEU A 17 3.88 11.32 12.75
CA LEU A 17 4.48 10.04 13.13
C LEU A 17 5.55 9.55 12.14
N LYS A 18 5.62 10.13 10.94
CA LYS A 18 6.48 9.72 9.84
C LYS A 18 7.93 9.53 10.28
N GLU A 19 8.55 10.55 10.89
CA GLU A 19 9.96 10.49 11.31
C GLU A 19 10.22 9.31 12.26
N ARG A 20 9.30 9.03 13.19
CA ARG A 20 9.44 7.92 14.14
C ARG A 20 9.36 6.55 13.46
N PHE A 21 8.45 6.38 12.51
CA PHE A 21 8.33 5.13 11.75
C PHE A 21 9.55 4.89 10.86
N GLU A 22 10.03 5.94 10.18
CA GLU A 22 11.23 5.87 9.34
C GLU A 22 12.45 5.44 10.16
N THR A 23 12.68 6.02 11.34
CA THR A 23 13.80 5.63 12.21
C THR A 23 13.64 4.21 12.77
N PHE A 24 12.44 3.84 13.23
CA PHE A 24 12.20 2.53 13.84
C PHE A 24 12.38 1.37 12.84
N HIS A 25 11.89 1.55 11.61
CA HIS A 25 12.00 0.53 10.57
C HIS A 25 13.29 0.65 9.75
N GLY A 26 13.90 1.83 9.69
CA GLY A 26 15.06 2.10 8.83
C GLY A 26 14.66 2.18 7.36
N VAL A 27 13.51 2.79 7.08
CA VAL A 27 12.94 2.94 5.72
C VAL A 27 12.59 4.41 5.49
N LYS A 28 12.33 4.80 4.25
CA LYS A 28 11.86 6.14 3.90
C LYS A 28 10.41 6.06 3.45
N ILE A 29 9.55 6.92 3.96
CA ILE A 29 8.11 6.88 3.68
C ILE A 29 7.74 8.09 2.82
N HIS A 30 7.22 7.84 1.63
CA HIS A 30 6.75 8.93 0.77
C HIS A 30 5.45 9.53 1.30
N ASP A 31 5.27 10.85 1.13
CA ASP A 31 4.03 11.51 1.55
C ASP A 31 2.81 10.92 0.83
N ASN A 32 2.97 10.57 -0.45
CA ASN A 32 1.94 9.86 -1.22
C ASN A 32 1.56 8.51 -0.60
N ALA A 33 2.49 7.81 0.06
CA ALA A 33 2.18 6.56 0.76
C ALA A 33 1.32 6.79 2.00
N LEU A 34 1.53 7.89 2.73
CA LEU A 34 0.68 8.29 3.86
C LEU A 34 -0.75 8.58 3.39
N VAL A 35 -0.88 9.36 2.31
CA VAL A 35 -2.17 9.68 1.69
C VAL A 35 -2.86 8.41 1.19
N ALA A 36 -2.11 7.51 0.54
CA ALA A 36 -2.63 6.22 0.10
C ALA A 36 -3.09 5.35 1.28
N ALA A 37 -2.34 5.30 2.38
CA ALA A 37 -2.69 4.51 3.57
C ALA A 37 -4.03 4.96 4.15
N VAL A 38 -4.26 6.27 4.30
CA VAL A 38 -5.54 6.79 4.80
C VAL A 38 -6.67 6.54 3.81
N ASN A 39 -6.47 6.86 2.53
CA ASN A 39 -7.53 6.73 1.52
C ASN A 39 -7.94 5.28 1.27
N LEU A 40 -6.96 4.37 1.14
CA LEU A 40 -7.22 2.95 0.90
C LEU A 40 -7.81 2.28 2.15
N SER A 41 -7.33 2.61 3.34
CA SER A 41 -7.90 2.06 4.58
C SER A 41 -9.32 2.55 4.83
N SER A 42 -9.60 3.84 4.61
CA SER A 42 -10.95 4.40 4.71
C SER A 42 -11.92 3.72 3.74
N ARG A 43 -11.47 3.46 2.51
CA ARG A 43 -12.31 2.90 1.45
C ARG A 43 -12.55 1.40 1.55
N TYR A 44 -11.53 0.61 1.94
CA TYR A 44 -11.58 -0.85 1.83
C TYR A 44 -11.57 -1.56 3.19
N ILE A 45 -11.24 -0.88 4.28
CA ILE A 45 -11.21 -1.42 5.65
C ILE A 45 -12.31 -0.71 6.45
N THR A 46 -13.54 -1.19 6.30
CA THR A 46 -14.75 -0.61 6.91
C THR A 46 -15.03 -1.11 8.32
N ASP A 47 -14.34 -2.17 8.74
CA ASP A 47 -14.48 -2.83 10.05
C ASP A 47 -13.64 -2.20 11.16
N ARG A 48 -12.85 -1.17 10.83
CA ARG A 48 -11.94 -0.45 11.73
C ARG A 48 -12.00 1.05 11.51
N PHE A 49 -11.58 1.81 12.52
CA PHE A 49 -11.64 3.27 12.54
C PHE A 49 -10.27 3.90 12.25
N LEU A 50 -10.27 5.09 11.65
CA LEU A 50 -9.12 5.98 11.55
C LEU A 50 -8.77 6.59 12.93
N PRO A 51 -7.48 6.91 13.19
CA PRO A 51 -6.32 6.77 12.30
C PRO A 51 -5.64 5.39 12.40
N ASP A 52 -6.06 4.55 13.33
CA ASP A 52 -5.44 3.27 13.72
C ASP A 52 -5.21 2.32 12.52
N LYS A 53 -6.24 2.08 11.72
CA LYS A 53 -6.11 1.24 10.51
C LYS A 53 -5.10 1.74 9.48
N ALA A 54 -4.84 3.05 9.42
CA ALA A 54 -3.87 3.63 8.50
C ALA A 54 -2.45 3.54 9.07
N ILE A 55 -2.30 3.66 10.39
CA ILE A 55 -1.05 3.45 11.10
C ILE A 55 -0.56 2.02 10.90
N ASP A 56 -1.44 1.02 11.07
CA ASP A 56 -1.09 -0.39 10.85
C ASP A 56 -0.62 -0.68 9.42
N LEU A 57 -1.25 -0.05 8.42
CA LEU A 57 -0.81 -0.22 7.02
C LEU A 57 0.61 0.33 6.80
N ILE A 58 0.92 1.48 7.39
CA ILE A 58 2.27 2.05 7.32
C ILE A 58 3.26 1.16 8.06
N ASP A 59 2.89 0.64 9.23
CA ASP A 59 3.75 -0.23 10.03
C ASP A 59 4.06 -1.55 9.30
N GLU A 60 3.04 -2.23 8.76
CA GLU A 60 3.24 -3.47 8.00
C GLU A 60 4.05 -3.22 6.72
N ALA A 61 3.83 -2.09 6.03
CA ALA A 61 4.59 -1.73 4.82
C ALA A 61 6.07 -1.54 5.15
N SER A 62 6.32 -0.79 6.21
CA SER A 62 7.68 -0.50 6.68
C SER A 62 8.38 -1.76 7.16
N ALA A 63 7.69 -2.64 7.88
CA ALA A 63 8.21 -3.93 8.34
C ALA A 63 8.51 -4.90 7.19
N THR A 64 7.67 -4.89 6.15
CA THR A 64 7.86 -5.71 4.94
C THR A 64 9.13 -5.29 4.21
N ILE A 65 9.28 -3.99 3.91
CA ILE A 65 10.47 -3.44 3.26
C ILE A 65 11.73 -3.68 4.09
N LYS A 66 11.66 -3.50 5.42
CA LYS A 66 12.78 -3.81 6.33
C LYS A 66 13.25 -5.26 6.21
N THR A 67 12.32 -6.20 6.07
CA THR A 67 12.64 -7.62 5.90
C THR A 67 13.23 -7.89 4.52
N GLU A 68 12.75 -7.21 3.48
CA GLU A 68 13.33 -7.27 2.13
C GLU A 68 14.77 -6.75 2.08
N ILE A 69 15.06 -5.63 2.75
CA ILE A 69 16.42 -5.05 2.86
C ILE A 69 17.38 -6.01 3.58
N ALA A 70 16.89 -6.68 4.63
CA ALA A 70 17.70 -7.64 5.38
C ALA A 70 17.96 -8.95 4.61
N SER A 71 17.14 -9.23 3.60
CA SER A 71 17.19 -10.45 2.82
C SER A 71 18.13 -10.33 1.61
N VAL A 72 18.61 -11.47 1.14
CA VAL A 72 19.40 -11.52 -0.10
C VAL A 72 18.47 -11.19 -1.28
N PRO A 73 18.84 -10.27 -2.19
CA PRO A 73 18.05 -9.97 -3.38
C PRO A 73 17.75 -11.24 -4.17
N THR A 74 16.55 -11.35 -4.72
CA THR A 74 16.10 -12.55 -5.46
C THR A 74 17.02 -12.91 -6.63
N GLU A 75 17.56 -11.90 -7.31
CA GLU A 75 18.56 -12.09 -8.37
C GLU A 75 19.84 -12.74 -7.87
N LEU A 76 20.34 -12.32 -6.70
CA LEU A 76 21.55 -12.86 -6.08
C LEU A 76 21.30 -14.27 -5.51
N ASP A 77 20.15 -14.52 -4.87
CA ASP A 77 19.79 -15.86 -4.39
C ASP A 77 19.67 -16.88 -5.54
N ASN A 78 19.01 -16.50 -6.64
CA ASN A 78 18.92 -17.34 -7.84
C ASN A 78 20.31 -17.64 -8.43
N LEU A 79 21.18 -16.64 -8.47
CA LEU A 79 22.54 -16.79 -8.96
C LEU A 79 23.37 -17.70 -8.06
N ASN A 80 23.30 -17.53 -6.74
CA ASN A 80 23.96 -18.37 -5.74
C ASN A 80 23.54 -19.83 -5.90
N ARG A 81 22.23 -20.10 -6.01
CA ARG A 81 21.71 -21.46 -6.22
C ARG A 81 22.24 -22.07 -7.51
N ARG A 82 22.29 -21.29 -8.60
CA ARG A 82 22.79 -21.78 -9.89
C ARG A 82 24.29 -22.09 -9.84
N VAL A 83 25.09 -21.25 -9.19
CA VAL A 83 26.53 -21.49 -9.01
C VAL A 83 26.75 -22.76 -8.19
N VAL A 84 26.05 -22.94 -7.07
CA VAL A 84 26.15 -24.14 -6.23
C VAL A 84 25.79 -25.41 -7.01
N GLN A 85 24.72 -25.38 -7.83
CA GLN A 85 24.34 -26.52 -8.68
C GLN A 85 25.47 -26.91 -9.64
N LEU A 86 26.04 -25.94 -10.35
CA LEU A 86 27.12 -26.18 -11.31
C LEU A 86 28.42 -26.64 -10.62
N GLU A 87 28.70 -26.16 -9.40
CA GLU A 87 29.84 -26.63 -8.62
C GLU A 87 29.69 -28.08 -8.15
N ILE A 88 28.49 -28.48 -7.74
CA ILE A 88 28.18 -29.87 -7.38
C ILE A 88 28.31 -30.77 -8.62
N GLU A 89 27.76 -30.35 -9.77
CA GLU A 89 27.87 -31.08 -11.03
C GLU A 89 29.35 -31.24 -11.43
N LYS A 90 30.15 -30.17 -11.34
CA LYS A 90 31.59 -30.20 -11.58
C LYS A 90 32.31 -31.18 -10.64
N ALA A 91 32.00 -31.16 -9.35
CA ALA A 91 32.64 -32.04 -8.37
C ALA A 91 32.28 -33.53 -8.56
N ALA A 92 31.08 -33.81 -9.08
CA ALA A 92 30.66 -35.17 -9.45
C ALA A 92 31.43 -35.66 -10.68
N LEU A 93 31.44 -34.87 -11.76
CA LEU A 93 32.07 -35.22 -13.03
C LEU A 93 33.60 -35.32 -12.94
N GLN A 94 34.23 -34.61 -12.00
CA GLN A 94 35.68 -34.73 -11.74
C GLN A 94 36.12 -36.13 -11.28
N LYS A 95 35.19 -36.97 -10.80
CA LYS A 95 35.48 -38.36 -10.40
C LYS A 95 35.31 -39.35 -11.55
N GLU A 96 34.77 -38.92 -12.68
CA GLU A 96 34.54 -39.75 -13.85
C GLU A 96 35.68 -39.59 -14.86
N THR A 97 35.91 -40.60 -15.70
CA THR A 97 37.09 -40.69 -16.60
C THR A 97 36.72 -40.77 -18.08
N ASP A 98 35.43 -40.71 -18.41
CA ASP A 98 34.93 -40.77 -19.78
C ASP A 98 35.11 -39.44 -20.53
N LYS A 99 35.07 -39.51 -21.87
CA LYS A 99 35.25 -38.33 -22.73
C LYS A 99 34.10 -37.33 -22.59
N ALA A 100 32.86 -37.79 -22.42
CA ALA A 100 31.69 -36.92 -22.32
C ALA A 100 31.74 -36.08 -21.03
N SER A 101 32.16 -36.68 -19.91
CA SER A 101 32.39 -35.96 -18.65
C SER A 101 33.47 -34.88 -18.76
N ASN A 102 34.56 -35.15 -19.48
CA ASN A 102 35.61 -34.16 -19.70
C ASN A 102 35.14 -32.98 -20.57
N GLU A 103 34.34 -33.24 -21.62
CA GLU A 103 33.74 -32.19 -22.44
C GLU A 103 32.75 -31.34 -21.62
N ARG A 104 31.87 -31.98 -20.83
CA ARG A 104 30.91 -31.30 -19.96
C ARG A 104 31.59 -30.46 -18.87
N LEU A 105 32.73 -30.92 -18.33
CA LEU A 105 33.54 -30.15 -17.37
C LEU A 105 34.05 -28.84 -17.96
N VAL A 106 34.43 -28.82 -19.25
CA VAL A 106 34.88 -27.61 -19.94
C VAL A 106 33.71 -26.64 -20.10
N ASP A 107 32.53 -27.13 -20.50
CA ASP A 107 31.32 -26.31 -20.63
C ASP A 107 30.89 -25.70 -19.31
N ILE A 108 30.84 -26.50 -18.23
CA ILE A 108 30.52 -26.02 -16.89
C ILE A 108 31.54 -24.96 -16.42
N ALA A 109 32.83 -25.15 -16.70
CA ALA A 109 33.85 -24.16 -16.37
C ALA A 109 33.65 -22.84 -17.13
N ASN A 110 33.20 -22.90 -18.39
CA ASN A 110 32.87 -21.74 -19.20
C ASN A 110 31.57 -21.04 -18.74
N GLU A 111 30.57 -21.79 -18.25
CA GLU A 111 29.35 -21.25 -17.64
C GLU A 111 29.61 -20.63 -16.24
N LEU A 112 30.47 -21.24 -15.42
CA LEU A 112 30.75 -20.79 -14.06
C LEU A 112 31.50 -19.46 -14.01
N LYS A 113 32.46 -19.22 -14.90
CA LYS A 113 33.25 -17.97 -14.94
C LYS A 113 32.38 -16.70 -15.01
N PRO A 114 31.45 -16.54 -15.98
CA PRO A 114 30.60 -15.36 -16.05
C PRO A 114 29.59 -15.29 -14.90
N LEU A 115 29.13 -16.42 -14.37
CA LEU A 115 28.19 -16.43 -13.23
C LEU A 115 28.87 -15.98 -11.93
N LYS A 116 30.07 -16.49 -11.63
CA LYS A 116 30.86 -16.07 -10.46
C LYS A 116 31.23 -14.60 -10.49
N THR A 117 31.67 -14.10 -11.66
CA THR A 117 31.99 -12.67 -11.80
C THR A 117 30.76 -11.78 -11.64
N LYS A 118 29.58 -12.21 -12.08
CA LYS A 118 28.32 -11.50 -11.79
C LYS A 118 27.94 -11.57 -10.31
N GLN A 119 28.15 -12.72 -9.68
CA GLN A 119 27.87 -12.97 -8.27
C GLN A 119 28.70 -12.06 -7.38
N GLU A 120 30.02 -12.04 -7.57
CA GLU A 120 30.95 -11.18 -6.84
C GLU A 120 30.58 -9.70 -6.99
N LYS A 121 30.23 -9.26 -8.21
CA LYS A 121 29.80 -7.87 -8.45
C LYS A 121 28.54 -7.52 -7.67
N LEU A 122 27.52 -8.36 -7.74
CA LEU A 122 26.24 -8.14 -7.04
C LEU A 122 26.41 -8.22 -5.52
N GLU A 123 27.26 -9.12 -5.04
CA GLU A 123 27.55 -9.28 -3.62
C GLU A 123 28.31 -8.08 -3.04
N ILE A 124 29.32 -7.56 -3.77
CA ILE A 124 30.02 -6.33 -3.40
C ILE A 124 29.03 -5.16 -3.36
N GLN A 125 28.20 -5.01 -4.39
CA GLN A 125 27.21 -3.95 -4.45
C GLN A 125 26.23 -4.05 -3.27
N TRP A 126 25.63 -5.22 -3.04
CA TRP A 126 24.69 -5.45 -1.94
C TRP A 126 25.31 -5.16 -0.57
N ASN A 127 26.54 -5.62 -0.31
CA ASN A 127 27.22 -5.36 0.95
C ASN A 127 27.50 -3.86 1.15
N SER A 128 27.92 -3.15 0.09
CA SER A 128 28.17 -1.71 0.14
C SER A 128 26.90 -0.88 0.37
N GLU A 129 25.80 -1.26 -0.27
CA GLU A 129 24.49 -0.63 -0.07
C GLU A 129 24.01 -0.88 1.36
N LYS A 130 24.07 -2.13 1.84
CA LYS A 130 23.69 -2.49 3.22
C LYS A 130 24.50 -1.73 4.28
N GLU A 131 25.81 -1.57 4.08
CA GLU A 131 26.65 -0.78 4.97
C GLU A 131 26.22 0.70 4.98
N SER A 132 25.92 1.27 3.81
CA SER A 132 25.45 2.65 3.67
C SER A 132 24.12 2.87 4.42
N ILE A 133 23.18 1.94 4.27
CA ILE A 133 21.88 1.94 4.96
C ILE A 133 22.08 1.88 6.47
N THR A 134 22.94 0.99 6.96
CA THR A 134 23.19 0.87 8.40
C THR A 134 23.82 2.12 8.99
N LYS A 135 24.72 2.79 8.27
CA LYS A 135 25.28 4.09 8.68
C LYS A 135 24.20 5.17 8.76
N LEU A 136 23.36 5.27 7.74
CA LEU A 136 22.25 6.23 7.67
C LEU A 136 21.26 6.01 8.83
N LYS A 137 20.91 4.75 9.12
CA LYS A 137 20.06 4.38 10.25
C LYS A 137 20.64 4.82 11.59
N ASN A 138 21.94 4.59 11.81
CA ASN A 138 22.60 4.99 13.06
C ASN A 138 22.59 6.52 13.22
N LEU A 139 22.89 7.27 12.16
CA LEU A 139 22.79 8.73 12.14
C LEU A 139 21.37 9.23 12.46
N LYS A 140 20.33 8.65 11.85
CA LYS A 140 18.92 8.99 12.16
C LYS A 140 18.58 8.73 13.62
N SER A 141 19.03 7.59 14.17
CA SER A 141 18.82 7.25 15.58
C SER A 141 19.50 8.26 16.52
N GLU A 142 20.73 8.68 16.21
CA GLU A 142 21.46 9.69 16.99
C GLU A 142 20.74 11.06 16.96
N VAL A 143 20.27 11.49 15.78
CA VAL A 143 19.46 12.72 15.65
C VAL A 143 18.19 12.64 16.48
N GLU A 144 17.47 11.52 16.45
CA GLU A 144 16.24 11.37 17.25
C GLU A 144 16.52 11.35 18.75
N GLN A 145 17.62 10.74 19.18
CA GLN A 145 18.07 10.78 20.58
C GLN A 145 18.39 12.20 21.03
N LEU A 146 19.10 12.98 20.21
CA LEU A 146 19.39 14.39 20.51
C LEU A 146 18.13 15.26 20.52
N LYS A 147 17.17 15.03 19.61
CA LYS A 147 15.87 15.73 19.64
C LYS A 147 15.13 15.45 20.95
N LYS A 148 15.13 14.19 21.42
CA LYS A 148 14.54 13.82 22.73
C LYS A 148 15.29 14.44 23.91
N GLU A 149 16.63 14.45 23.85
CA GLU A 149 17.47 15.08 24.88
C GLU A 149 17.23 16.60 24.92
N LEU A 150 17.06 17.26 23.76
CA LEU A 150 16.73 18.66 23.65
C LEU A 150 15.39 18.98 24.34
N GLU A 151 14.34 18.20 24.06
CA GLU A 151 13.03 18.37 24.68
C GLU A 151 13.10 18.19 26.20
N GLN A 152 13.84 17.17 26.67
CA GLN A 152 14.03 16.93 28.11
C GLN A 152 14.83 18.03 28.80
N THR A 153 15.90 18.53 28.18
CA THR A 153 16.74 19.60 28.75
C THR A 153 16.01 20.94 28.79
N GLN A 154 15.19 21.25 27.77
CA GLN A 154 14.30 22.40 27.77
C GLN A 154 13.27 22.32 28.91
N LEU A 155 12.65 21.16 29.13
CA LEU A 155 11.71 20.96 30.24
C LEU A 155 12.36 21.08 31.62
N ARG A 156 13.63 20.68 31.76
CA ARG A 156 14.40 20.77 33.01
C ARG A 156 15.01 22.15 33.25
N GLY A 157 14.97 23.07 32.27
CA GLY A 157 15.55 24.40 32.35
C GLY A 157 17.07 24.46 32.19
N ASP A 158 17.70 23.41 31.65
CA ASP A 158 19.15 23.41 31.35
C ASP A 158 19.41 24.03 29.97
N PHE A 159 19.38 25.36 29.92
CA PHE A 159 19.50 26.12 28.67
C PHE A 159 20.91 26.06 28.05
N ASN A 160 21.95 25.78 28.85
CA ASN A 160 23.32 25.65 28.34
C ASN A 160 23.45 24.40 27.47
N ARG A 161 22.99 23.25 27.99
CA ARG A 161 22.98 21.99 27.23
C ARG A 161 22.02 22.05 26.06
N ALA A 162 20.84 22.64 26.23
CA ALA A 162 19.88 22.83 25.14
C ALA A 162 20.47 23.67 24.00
N GLY A 163 21.22 24.73 24.31
CA GLY A 163 21.90 25.56 23.31
C GLY A 163 23.00 24.80 22.55
N GLU A 164 23.80 24.00 23.25
CA GLU A 164 24.82 23.15 22.62
C GLU A 164 24.19 22.14 21.64
N ILE A 165 23.10 21.47 22.06
CA ILE A 165 22.40 20.50 21.21
C ILE A 165 21.80 21.21 19.99
N GLN A 166 21.07 22.30 20.21
CA GLN A 166 20.31 22.98 19.16
C GLN A 166 21.20 23.67 18.11
N TYR A 167 22.33 24.27 18.51
CA TYR A 167 23.15 25.09 17.61
C TYR A 167 24.47 24.44 17.16
N ALA A 168 24.97 23.40 17.85
CA ALA A 168 26.22 22.75 17.48
C ALA A 168 26.02 21.28 17.06
N LEU A 169 25.45 20.44 17.93
CA LEU A 169 25.41 18.99 17.71
C LEU A 169 24.38 18.59 16.63
N LEU A 170 23.16 19.10 16.74
CA LEU A 170 22.05 18.73 15.87
C LEU A 170 22.28 19.22 14.41
N PRO A 171 22.72 20.48 14.16
CA PRO A 171 23.03 20.92 12.80
C PRO A 171 24.16 20.13 12.14
N LYS A 172 25.19 19.73 12.92
CA LYS A 172 26.30 18.93 12.41
C LYS A 172 25.83 17.54 11.95
N LEU A 173 25.00 16.88 12.74
CA LEU A 173 24.46 15.57 12.41
C LEU A 173 23.43 15.64 11.27
N GLU A 174 22.60 16.67 11.21
CA GLU A 174 21.69 16.89 10.09
C GLU A 174 22.42 17.13 8.76
N GLN A 175 23.54 17.85 8.78
CA GLN A 175 24.40 18.00 7.59
C GLN A 175 24.98 16.66 7.14
N GLN A 176 25.54 15.87 8.06
CA GLN A 176 26.06 14.54 7.75
C GLN A 176 24.98 13.60 7.22
N LEU A 177 23.79 13.66 7.80
CA LEU A 177 22.64 12.90 7.33
C LEU A 177 22.27 13.29 5.90
N HIS A 178 22.21 14.59 5.60
CA HIS A 178 21.85 15.07 4.27
C HIS A 178 22.88 14.71 3.20
N GLU A 179 24.17 14.71 3.53
CA GLU A 179 25.25 14.25 2.65
C GLU A 179 25.11 12.74 2.35
N GLN A 180 24.85 11.93 3.37
CA GLN A 180 24.66 10.49 3.22
C GLN A 180 23.39 10.16 2.41
N GLU A 181 22.27 10.84 2.66
CA GLU A 181 21.02 10.65 1.91
C GLU A 181 21.15 10.94 0.42
N LYS A 182 21.99 11.91 0.04
CA LYS A 182 22.30 12.19 -1.38
C LYS A 182 23.10 11.05 -2.01
N SER A 183 24.08 10.50 -1.30
CA SER A 183 24.88 9.40 -1.81
C SER A 183 24.09 8.10 -1.99
N VAL A 184 23.09 7.86 -1.14
CA VAL A 184 22.26 6.64 -1.17
C VAL A 184 21.17 6.71 -2.25
N SER A 185 20.65 7.90 -2.60
CA SER A 185 19.57 8.05 -3.60
C SER A 185 19.93 7.59 -5.03
N GLU A 186 21.23 7.39 -5.33
CA GLU A 186 21.69 6.92 -6.65
C GLU A 186 21.80 5.37 -6.74
N SER A 187 21.61 4.66 -5.62
CA SER A 187 21.70 3.20 -5.54
C SER A 187 20.37 2.54 -5.92
N HIS A 188 20.41 1.47 -6.71
CA HIS A 188 19.21 0.86 -7.31
C HIS A 188 18.89 -0.57 -6.85
N LEU A 189 19.76 -1.23 -6.07
CA LEU A 189 19.58 -2.66 -5.78
C LEU A 189 18.66 -2.91 -4.58
N LEU A 190 18.63 -2.01 -3.59
CA LEU A 190 17.72 -2.05 -2.46
C LEU A 190 16.67 -0.93 -2.54
N LYS A 191 15.40 -1.30 -2.41
CA LYS A 191 14.29 -0.33 -2.31
C LYS A 191 13.96 -0.09 -0.85
N GLU A 192 14.33 1.07 -0.34
CA GLU A 192 14.00 1.51 1.03
C GLU A 192 12.74 2.37 1.11
N ASP A 193 12.18 2.73 -0.04
CA ASP A 193 11.06 3.65 -0.12
C ASP A 193 9.72 2.91 0.00
N VAL A 194 8.95 3.26 1.02
CA VAL A 194 7.54 2.93 1.14
C VAL A 194 6.75 3.90 0.27
N THR A 195 6.20 3.39 -0.83
CA THR A 195 5.36 4.14 -1.77
C THR A 195 3.90 3.70 -1.66
N GLU A 196 3.03 4.34 -2.45
CA GLU A 196 1.63 3.95 -2.59
C GLU A 196 1.45 2.49 -3.03
N ARG A 197 2.42 1.92 -3.75
CA ARG A 197 2.38 0.55 -4.24
C ARG A 197 2.53 -0.48 -3.12
N GLU A 198 3.42 -0.25 -2.17
CA GLU A 198 3.63 -1.11 -1.01
C GLU A 198 2.40 -1.12 -0.10
N ILE A 199 1.78 0.06 0.10
CA ILE A 199 0.51 0.19 0.82
C ILE A 199 -0.61 -0.58 0.09
N ALA A 200 -0.73 -0.39 -1.21
CA ALA A 200 -1.70 -1.11 -2.03
C ALA A 200 -1.48 -2.64 -1.99
N ALA A 201 -0.23 -3.09 -1.95
CA ALA A 201 0.10 -4.51 -1.83
C ALA A 201 -0.44 -5.13 -0.53
N ILE A 202 -0.30 -4.43 0.59
CA ILE A 202 -0.81 -4.88 1.89
C ILE A 202 -2.33 -4.89 1.93
N VAL A 203 -2.97 -3.79 1.51
CA VAL A 203 -4.44 -3.72 1.42
C VAL A 203 -4.98 -4.82 0.49
N GLY A 204 -4.28 -5.06 -0.62
CA GLY A 204 -4.61 -6.12 -1.56
C GLY A 204 -4.52 -7.51 -0.93
N LYS A 205 -3.47 -7.78 -0.15
CA LYS A 205 -3.29 -9.02 0.61
C LYS A 205 -4.38 -9.21 1.67
N TRP A 206 -4.75 -8.16 2.40
CA TRP A 206 -5.76 -8.21 3.46
C TRP A 206 -7.19 -8.40 2.92
N LYS A 207 -7.54 -7.72 1.83
CA LYS A 207 -8.91 -7.70 1.30
C LYS A 207 -9.11 -8.53 0.03
N GLY A 208 -8.05 -9.16 -0.50
CA GLY A 208 -8.09 -9.98 -1.71
C GLY A 208 -8.29 -9.18 -3.00
N ILE A 209 -7.83 -7.93 -3.04
CA ILE A 209 -7.97 -7.02 -4.19
C ILE A 209 -6.64 -6.95 -4.95
N PRO A 210 -6.61 -7.15 -6.28
CA PRO A 210 -5.39 -7.02 -7.06
C PRO A 210 -4.77 -5.61 -6.93
N VAL A 211 -3.45 -5.54 -6.72
CA VAL A 211 -2.70 -4.28 -6.51
C VAL A 211 -2.91 -3.30 -7.65
N ASP A 212 -2.90 -3.79 -8.89
CA ASP A 212 -3.09 -2.94 -10.08
C ASP A 212 -4.42 -2.16 -10.04
N ARG A 213 -5.45 -2.70 -9.39
CA ARG A 213 -6.75 -2.02 -9.23
C ARG A 213 -6.81 -1.03 -8.08
N LEU A 214 -5.90 -1.14 -7.12
CA LEU A 214 -5.76 -0.21 -6.00
C LEU A 214 -4.91 0.99 -6.40
N VAL A 215 -3.91 0.77 -7.27
CA VAL A 215 -3.03 1.81 -7.82
C VAL A 215 -3.65 2.50 -9.04
N GLU A 216 -4.60 1.88 -9.73
CA GLU A 216 -5.32 2.52 -10.85
C GLU A 216 -5.98 3.82 -10.39
N THR A 217 -5.58 4.94 -11.00
CA THR A 217 -6.16 6.25 -10.68
C THR A 217 -7.68 6.23 -10.88
N GLU A 218 -8.41 6.82 -9.93
CA GLU A 218 -9.87 6.92 -10.02
C GLU A 218 -10.32 7.54 -11.35
N LYS A 219 -9.54 8.50 -11.87
CA LYS A 219 -9.75 9.11 -13.19
C LYS A 219 -9.71 8.07 -14.32
N ALA A 220 -8.69 7.24 -14.40
CA ALA A 220 -8.56 6.21 -15.45
C ALA A 220 -9.71 5.20 -15.38
N LYS A 221 -10.09 4.80 -14.16
CA LYS A 221 -11.20 3.89 -13.91
C LYS A 221 -12.54 4.46 -14.37
N LEU A 222 -12.79 5.74 -14.08
CA LEU A 222 -14.01 6.43 -14.48
C LEU A 222 -14.09 6.67 -15.99
N LEU A 223 -12.98 7.04 -16.64
CA LEU A 223 -12.91 7.22 -18.10
C LEU A 223 -13.21 5.91 -18.86
N ASN A 224 -12.86 4.77 -18.26
CA ASN A 224 -13.11 3.45 -18.84
C ASN A 224 -14.38 2.77 -18.32
N LEU A 225 -15.16 3.43 -17.44
CA LEU A 225 -16.31 2.83 -16.75
C LEU A 225 -17.31 2.18 -17.71
N ASN A 226 -17.68 2.88 -18.79
CA ASN A 226 -18.60 2.36 -19.80
C ASN A 226 -18.07 1.06 -20.42
N LYS A 227 -16.80 1.04 -20.87
CA LYS A 227 -16.16 -0.14 -21.45
C LYS A 227 -16.11 -1.31 -20.48
N ILE A 228 -15.82 -1.04 -19.20
CA ILE A 228 -15.76 -2.07 -18.17
C ILE A 228 -17.14 -2.68 -17.91
N LEU A 229 -18.19 -1.84 -17.83
CA LEU A 229 -19.57 -2.30 -17.66
C LEU A 229 -20.05 -3.12 -18.86
N CYS A 230 -19.76 -2.69 -20.10
CA CYS A 230 -20.12 -3.42 -21.32
C CYS A 230 -19.48 -4.81 -21.44
N ARG A 231 -18.34 -5.07 -20.76
CA ARG A 231 -17.73 -6.41 -20.74
C ARG A 231 -18.55 -7.42 -19.93
N ARG A 232 -19.30 -6.95 -18.92
CA ARG A 232 -20.13 -7.79 -18.05
C ARG A 232 -21.60 -7.76 -18.45
N VAL A 233 -22.11 -6.60 -18.85
CA VAL A 233 -23.51 -6.41 -19.23
C VAL A 233 -23.61 -6.31 -20.75
N ARG A 234 -24.32 -7.25 -21.38
CA ARG A 234 -24.54 -7.24 -22.84
C ARG A 234 -25.78 -6.43 -23.23
N GLY A 235 -25.66 -5.61 -24.28
CA GLY A 235 -26.78 -4.96 -24.98
C GLY A 235 -27.34 -3.67 -24.36
N GLN A 236 -27.25 -3.48 -23.04
CA GLN A 236 -27.82 -2.33 -22.30
C GLN A 236 -27.05 -1.01 -22.47
N ASN A 237 -26.63 -0.68 -23.70
CA ASN A 237 -25.67 0.38 -23.99
C ASN A 237 -26.14 1.76 -23.50
N GLU A 238 -27.42 2.10 -23.72
CA GLU A 238 -27.99 3.39 -23.30
C GLU A 238 -27.99 3.54 -21.78
N ALA A 239 -28.44 2.50 -21.06
CA ALA A 239 -28.44 2.49 -19.60
C ALA A 239 -27.00 2.57 -19.03
N ILE A 240 -26.06 1.82 -19.60
CA ILE A 240 -24.64 1.84 -19.21
C ILE A 240 -24.05 3.23 -19.43
N GLN A 241 -24.35 3.87 -20.57
CA GLN A 241 -23.87 5.21 -20.87
C GLN A 241 -24.45 6.25 -19.91
N ALA A 242 -25.77 6.24 -19.68
CA ALA A 242 -26.42 7.15 -18.75
C ALA A 242 -25.88 7.03 -17.31
N VAL A 243 -25.64 5.79 -16.85
CA VAL A 243 -25.02 5.53 -15.55
C VAL A 243 -23.59 6.05 -15.49
N SER A 244 -22.80 5.75 -16.53
CA SER A 244 -21.39 6.19 -16.60
C SER A 244 -21.27 7.70 -16.57
N ASP A 245 -22.06 8.41 -17.38
CA ASP A 245 -22.03 9.88 -17.48
C ASP A 245 -22.45 10.54 -16.16
N ALA A 246 -23.46 10.00 -15.48
CA ALA A 246 -23.91 10.52 -14.19
C ALA A 246 -22.85 10.36 -13.10
N ILE A 247 -22.13 9.24 -13.07
CA ILE A 247 -21.07 9.00 -12.09
C ILE A 247 -19.87 9.91 -12.37
N ILE A 248 -19.47 10.05 -13.64
CA ILE A 248 -18.38 10.95 -14.05
C ILE A 248 -18.71 12.39 -13.62
N ARG A 249 -19.93 12.88 -13.89
CA ARG A 249 -20.39 14.21 -13.45
C ARG A 249 -20.35 14.39 -11.93
N SER A 250 -20.72 13.37 -11.18
CA SER A 250 -20.68 13.45 -9.71
C SER A 250 -19.25 13.49 -9.18
N ARG A 251 -18.35 12.70 -9.77
CA ARG A 251 -16.96 12.61 -9.33
C ARG A 251 -16.10 13.79 -9.81
N SER A 252 -16.54 14.54 -10.80
CA SER A 252 -15.91 15.79 -11.23
C SER A 252 -16.29 17.00 -10.38
N GLY A 253 -17.04 16.82 -9.28
CA GLY A 253 -17.42 17.90 -8.37
C GLY A 253 -18.45 18.89 -8.94
N ILE A 254 -19.09 18.56 -10.07
CA ILE A 254 -20.11 19.42 -10.71
C ILE A 254 -21.46 19.32 -9.97
N LYS A 255 -21.62 18.31 -9.10
CA LYS A 255 -22.85 18.03 -8.36
C LYS A 255 -22.71 18.43 -6.89
N ASP A 256 -23.85 18.78 -6.29
CA ASP A 256 -23.99 19.02 -4.85
C ASP A 256 -23.39 17.86 -4.02
N PRO A 257 -22.42 18.14 -3.12
CA PRO A 257 -21.77 17.12 -2.29
C PRO A 257 -22.71 16.44 -1.30
N ASN A 258 -23.86 17.06 -0.98
CA ASN A 258 -24.85 16.49 -0.06
C ASN A 258 -25.78 15.45 -0.72
N LYS A 259 -25.62 15.19 -2.03
CA LYS A 259 -26.44 14.21 -2.76
C LYS A 259 -25.65 12.92 -3.03
N PRO A 260 -26.34 11.75 -3.13
CA PRO A 260 -25.69 10.49 -3.51
C PRO A 260 -24.97 10.61 -4.85
N ILE A 261 -23.90 9.83 -5.04
CA ILE A 261 -23.08 9.83 -6.27
C ILE A 261 -23.96 9.70 -7.53
N GLY A 262 -24.91 8.76 -7.51
CA GLY A 262 -25.91 8.60 -8.56
C GLY A 262 -27.23 8.11 -7.97
N SER A 263 -28.33 8.52 -8.60
CA SER A 263 -29.67 7.99 -8.33
C SER A 263 -30.27 7.61 -9.68
N PHE A 264 -30.67 6.36 -9.81
CA PHE A 264 -31.08 5.77 -11.08
C PHE A 264 -32.38 4.99 -10.91
N LEU A 265 -33.27 5.10 -11.89
CA LEU A 265 -34.47 4.29 -11.99
C LEU A 265 -34.35 3.40 -13.24
N PHE A 266 -34.14 2.10 -13.04
CA PHE A 266 -34.02 1.14 -14.14
C PHE A 266 -35.38 0.58 -14.56
N LEU A 267 -35.88 1.05 -15.70
CA LEU A 267 -37.14 0.60 -16.31
C LEU A 267 -36.89 -0.49 -17.37
N GLY A 268 -37.89 -1.35 -17.60
CA GLY A 268 -37.81 -2.47 -18.55
C GLY A 268 -38.30 -3.82 -18.00
N PRO A 269 -38.26 -4.89 -18.80
CA PRO A 269 -38.72 -6.22 -18.40
C PRO A 269 -37.85 -6.86 -17.29
N THR A 270 -38.35 -7.93 -16.67
CA THR A 270 -37.55 -8.75 -15.75
C THR A 270 -36.51 -9.57 -16.52
N GLY A 271 -35.38 -9.88 -15.89
CA GLY A 271 -34.34 -10.74 -16.48
C GLY A 271 -33.43 -10.07 -17.52
N VAL A 272 -33.67 -8.82 -17.92
CA VAL A 272 -32.86 -8.14 -18.97
C VAL A 272 -31.51 -7.58 -18.51
N GLY A 273 -31.14 -7.79 -17.24
CA GLY A 273 -29.84 -7.38 -16.70
C GLY A 273 -29.83 -6.10 -15.85
N LYS A 274 -30.99 -5.58 -15.40
CA LYS A 274 -31.05 -4.39 -14.52
C LYS A 274 -30.22 -4.57 -13.23
N ILE A 275 -30.40 -5.71 -12.56
CA ILE A 275 -29.64 -6.07 -11.36
C ILE A 275 -28.16 -6.26 -11.71
N GLU A 276 -27.87 -6.77 -12.90
CA GLU A 276 -26.50 -7.01 -13.35
C GLU A 276 -25.73 -5.71 -13.59
N VAL A 277 -26.40 -4.65 -14.08
CA VAL A 277 -25.84 -3.30 -14.15
C VAL A 277 -25.49 -2.79 -12.75
N ALA A 278 -26.40 -2.92 -11.78
CA ALA A 278 -26.14 -2.49 -10.40
C ALA A 278 -24.99 -3.26 -9.74
N ARG A 279 -24.96 -4.59 -9.91
CA ARG A 279 -23.91 -5.48 -9.39
C ARG A 279 -22.56 -5.19 -10.04
N SER A 280 -22.54 -5.02 -11.36
CA SER A 280 -21.34 -4.63 -12.11
C SER A 280 -20.85 -3.26 -11.66
N LEU A 281 -21.75 -2.33 -11.39
CA LEU A 281 -21.40 -1.01 -10.88
C LEU A 281 -20.80 -1.08 -9.47
N ALA A 282 -21.38 -1.89 -8.58
CA ALA A 282 -20.82 -2.13 -7.25
C ALA A 282 -19.41 -2.70 -7.34
N TYR A 283 -19.18 -3.65 -8.23
CA TYR A 283 -17.86 -4.20 -8.49
C TYR A 283 -16.87 -3.17 -9.02
N VAL A 284 -17.26 -2.33 -9.99
CA VAL A 284 -16.33 -1.34 -10.55
C VAL A 284 -16.05 -0.22 -9.56
N LEU A 285 -17.04 0.30 -8.85
CA LEU A 285 -16.83 1.42 -7.92
C LEU A 285 -16.20 0.99 -6.59
N PHE A 286 -16.54 -0.20 -6.08
CA PHE A 286 -16.15 -0.64 -4.74
C PHE A 286 -15.30 -1.90 -4.73
N ASN A 287 -14.86 -2.38 -5.90
CA ASN A 287 -14.04 -3.59 -6.08
C ASN A 287 -14.68 -4.89 -5.56
N SER A 288 -15.96 -4.88 -5.21
CA SER A 288 -16.67 -6.04 -4.67
C SER A 288 -18.16 -5.95 -4.96
N GLU A 289 -18.74 -7.07 -5.42
CA GLU A 289 -20.19 -7.20 -5.60
C GLU A 289 -20.93 -7.30 -4.26
N LYS A 290 -20.23 -7.71 -3.19
CA LYS A 290 -20.78 -7.84 -1.84
C LYS A 290 -21.10 -6.48 -1.20
N GLN A 291 -20.55 -5.39 -1.74
CA GLN A 291 -20.86 -4.02 -1.32
C GLN A 291 -22.22 -3.53 -1.85
N MET A 292 -22.95 -4.38 -2.59
CA MET A 292 -24.32 -4.09 -3.01
C MET A 292 -25.29 -4.44 -1.89
N VAL A 293 -25.90 -3.42 -1.28
CA VAL A 293 -27.07 -3.59 -0.41
C VAL A 293 -28.30 -3.78 -1.30
N ARG A 294 -28.95 -4.94 -1.19
CA ARG A 294 -30.19 -5.24 -1.91
C ARG A 294 -31.36 -5.27 -0.93
N LEU A 295 -32.36 -4.47 -1.22
CA LEU A 295 -33.61 -4.41 -0.48
C LEU A 295 -34.75 -4.85 -1.41
N ASP A 296 -35.51 -5.89 -1.02
CA ASP A 296 -36.67 -6.33 -1.78
C ASP A 296 -37.90 -5.53 -1.37
N MET A 297 -38.30 -4.56 -2.18
CA MET A 297 -39.43 -3.66 -1.87
C MET A 297 -40.77 -4.38 -1.70
N SER A 298 -40.89 -5.62 -2.19
CA SER A 298 -42.08 -6.45 -2.00
C SER A 298 -42.29 -6.80 -0.52
N GLU A 299 -41.21 -6.83 0.26
CA GLU A 299 -41.25 -7.07 1.71
C GLU A 299 -41.67 -5.82 2.53
N TYR A 300 -41.76 -4.66 1.88
CA TYR A 300 -42.02 -3.36 2.50
C TYR A 300 -43.38 -2.73 2.13
N MET A 301 -44.35 -3.56 1.72
CA MET A 301 -45.67 -3.08 1.26
C MET A 301 -46.59 -2.60 2.39
N GLU A 302 -46.40 -3.10 3.61
CA GLU A 302 -47.27 -2.77 4.74
C GLU A 302 -46.73 -1.60 5.57
N LYS A 303 -47.61 -0.81 6.18
CA LYS A 303 -47.21 0.38 6.96
C LYS A 303 -46.22 0.06 8.10
N HIS A 304 -46.33 -1.13 8.70
CA HIS A 304 -45.43 -1.60 9.76
C HIS A 304 -44.14 -2.25 9.26
N SER A 305 -44.02 -2.53 7.96
CA SER A 305 -42.81 -3.09 7.39
C SER A 305 -41.73 -2.02 7.15
N VAL A 306 -42.11 -0.74 7.01
CA VAL A 306 -41.19 0.40 6.88
C VAL A 306 -40.30 0.57 8.11
N SER A 307 -40.79 0.25 9.32
CA SER A 307 -39.97 0.28 10.54
C SER A 307 -38.86 -0.77 10.54
N LYS A 308 -38.91 -1.80 9.67
CA LYS A 308 -37.77 -2.72 9.48
C LYS A 308 -36.59 -2.05 8.75
N LEU A 309 -36.84 -0.98 8.00
CA LEU A 309 -35.82 -0.27 7.21
C LEU A 309 -35.25 0.95 7.95
N ILE A 310 -36.09 1.64 8.73
CA ILE A 310 -35.74 2.89 9.41
C ILE A 310 -35.48 2.66 10.92
N GLY A 311 -35.94 1.54 11.47
CA GLY A 311 -35.99 1.29 12.90
C GLY A 311 -37.38 1.58 13.49
N ALA A 312 -37.60 1.19 14.75
CA ALA A 312 -38.84 1.50 15.46
C ALA A 312 -39.00 3.03 15.61
N PRO A 313 -40.23 3.58 15.63
CA PRO A 313 -40.44 5.02 15.82
C PRO A 313 -39.99 5.52 17.21
N PRO A 314 -39.71 6.84 17.37
CA PRO A 314 -39.28 7.42 18.64
C PRO A 314 -40.23 7.06 19.78
N GLY A 315 -39.71 6.44 20.85
CA GLY A 315 -40.49 5.99 22.01
C GLY A 315 -40.85 4.49 22.04
N TYR A 316 -40.47 3.71 21.03
CA TYR A 316 -40.60 2.24 21.03
C TYR A 316 -39.26 1.53 21.23
N VAL A 317 -39.28 0.34 21.85
CA VAL A 317 -38.09 -0.50 22.04
C VAL A 317 -37.47 -0.83 20.68
N GLY A 318 -36.18 -0.55 20.50
CA GLY A 318 -35.45 -0.77 19.22
C GLY A 318 -35.29 0.48 18.34
N HIS A 319 -35.70 1.67 18.80
CA HIS A 319 -35.54 2.93 18.06
C HIS A 319 -34.08 3.26 17.72
N GLU A 320 -33.11 2.92 18.58
CA GLU A 320 -31.68 3.18 18.35
C GLU A 320 -30.96 2.10 17.53
N GLN A 321 -31.62 0.98 17.21
CA GLN A 321 -30.95 -0.17 16.58
C GLN A 321 -30.94 -0.12 15.04
N GLY A 322 -31.55 0.90 14.42
CA GLY A 322 -31.66 0.98 12.96
C GLY A 322 -32.46 -0.18 12.34
N GLY A 323 -32.72 -0.10 11.04
CA GLY A 323 -33.29 -1.23 10.29
C GLY A 323 -32.22 -2.29 9.98
N ASN A 324 -32.63 -3.56 9.88
CA ASN A 324 -31.75 -4.64 9.41
C ASN A 324 -31.46 -4.50 7.91
#